data_AF-A0A521L541-F1
#
_entry.id   AF-A0A521L541-F1
#
_cell.length_a   1.000
_cell.length_b   1.000
_cell.length_c   1.000
_cell.angle_alpha   90.00
_cell.angle_beta   90.00
_cell.angle_gamma   90.00
#
_symmetry.space_group_name_H-M   'P 1'
#
loop_
_entity.id
_entity.type
_entity.pdbx_description
1 polymer ?
#
loop_
_entity_poly.entity_id
_entity_poly.type
_entity_poly.pdbx_seq_one_letter_code
_entity_poly.pdbx_strand_id
1 'polypeptide(L)'
;MKIRNRGEVKKMGAGDAGLQVGDRVMLEIDRDLTYGVVCREPYSLPFIPPMRIMTSILRPATEAETTVIARNERIASDGIAYCRERAEALGLPLKMVEVYSSFRRRE
;
A
#
# COMPACT_ATOMS: atom_id res chain seq x y z
N MET A 1 -0.46 -4.72 8.11
CA MET A 1 -1.09 -4.48 6.80
C MET A 1 -0.04 -4.48 5.70
N LYS A 2 -0.45 -4.61 4.43
CA LYS A 2 0.44 -4.45 3.27
C LYS A 2 0.26 -3.08 2.65
N ILE A 3 1.36 -2.38 2.39
CA ILE A 3 1.33 -1.10 1.67
C ILE A 3 1.07 -1.41 0.20
N ARG A 4 0.08 -0.77 -0.43
CA ARG A 4 -0.31 -0.98 -1.83
C ARG A 4 -0.60 -2.44 -2.18
N ASN A 5 -1.07 -3.22 -1.19
CA ASN A 5 -1.24 -4.68 -1.28
C ASN A 5 0.01 -5.45 -1.74
N ARG A 6 1.21 -4.88 -1.53
CA ARG A 6 2.49 -5.41 -1.98
C ARG A 6 3.49 -5.47 -0.85
N GLY A 7 4.58 -6.18 -1.11
CA GLY A 7 5.69 -6.34 -0.19
C GLY A 7 5.29 -7.05 1.11
N GLU A 8 6.05 -6.74 2.15
CA GLU A 8 5.91 -7.36 3.47
C GLU A 8 4.79 -6.73 4.30
N VAL A 9 4.23 -7.52 5.20
CA VAL A 9 3.22 -7.04 6.15
C VAL A 9 3.93 -6.18 7.20
N LYS A 10 3.60 -4.88 7.24
CA LYS A 10 4.10 -3.95 8.26
C LYS A 10 3.12 -3.81 9.42
N LYS A 11 3.65 -3.71 10.63
CA LYS A 11 2.88 -3.33 11.83
C LYS A 11 2.70 -1.82 11.84
N MET A 12 1.47 -1.37 12.03
CA MET A 12 1.11 0.03 12.12
C MET A 12 0.00 0.21 13.15
N GLY A 13 -0.08 1.39 13.74
CA GLY A 13 -1.13 1.74 14.68
C GLY A 13 -2.48 1.77 13.98
N ALA A 14 -3.46 1.04 14.53
CA ALA A 14 -4.83 1.03 14.00
C ALA A 14 -5.61 2.31 14.30
N GLY A 15 -5.12 3.14 15.23
CA GLY A 15 -5.88 4.26 15.79
C GLY A 15 -7.15 3.73 16.47
N ASP A 16 -8.22 4.51 16.41
CA ASP A 16 -9.53 4.16 16.96
C ASP A 16 -10.47 3.50 15.92
N ALA A 17 -9.95 3.15 14.75
CA ALA A 17 -10.75 2.58 13.67
C ALA A 17 -11.02 1.09 13.90
N GLY A 18 -12.30 0.70 13.82
CA GLY A 18 -12.73 -0.70 13.76
C GLY A 18 -12.40 -1.30 12.40
N LEU A 19 -11.15 -1.72 12.20
CA LEU A 19 -10.65 -2.25 10.93
C LEU A 19 -10.83 -3.76 10.84
N GLN A 20 -11.26 -4.22 9.66
CA GLN A 20 -11.39 -5.64 9.32
C GLN A 20 -10.35 -6.05 8.28
N VAL A 21 -10.07 -7.36 8.19
CA VAL A 21 -9.19 -7.90 7.15
C VAL A 21 -9.78 -7.61 5.77
N GLY A 22 -8.96 -7.06 4.88
CA GLY A 22 -9.37 -6.65 3.54
C GLY A 22 -9.69 -5.16 3.40
N ASP A 23 -9.86 -4.45 4.52
CA ASP A 23 -10.13 -3.02 4.47
C ASP A 23 -8.99 -2.25 3.81
N ARG A 24 -9.38 -1.27 2.99
CA ARG A 24 -8.46 -0.32 2.37
C ARG A 24 -8.36 0.91 3.26
N VAL A 25 -7.14 1.30 3.58
CA VAL A 25 -6.86 2.42 4.48
C VAL A 25 -5.88 3.39 3.86
N MET A 26 -6.00 4.67 4.21
CA MET A 26 -5.09 5.73 3.78
C MET A 26 -3.93 5.88 4.75
N LEU A 27 -2.72 6.03 4.19
CA LEU A 27 -1.45 6.09 4.91
C LEU A 27 -0.63 7.27 4.39
N GLU A 28 0.24 7.81 5.23
CA GLU A 28 1.31 8.69 4.80
C GLU A 28 2.65 7.98 4.98
N ILE A 29 3.44 7.91 3.91
CA ILE A 29 4.78 7.33 3.92
C ILE A 29 5.69 8.34 3.24
N ASP A 30 6.76 8.75 3.91
CA ASP A 30 7.73 9.71 3.38
C ASP A 30 7.08 11.01 2.86
N ARG A 31 6.00 11.47 3.52
CA ARG A 31 5.16 12.63 3.16
C ARG A 31 4.32 12.45 1.88
N ASP A 32 4.26 11.23 1.35
CA ASP A 32 3.37 10.86 0.25
C ASP A 32 2.14 10.11 0.74
N LEU A 33 0.96 10.58 0.30
CA LEU A 33 -0.29 9.89 0.54
C LEU A 33 -0.32 8.59 -0.28
N THR A 34 -0.56 7.48 0.39
CA THR A 34 -0.68 6.16 -0.21
C THR A 34 -1.78 5.35 0.47
N TYR A 35 -1.96 4.10 0.06
CA TYR A 35 -2.94 3.20 0.65
C TYR A 35 -2.31 1.93 1.16
N GLY A 36 -2.99 1.29 2.11
CA GLY A 36 -2.67 -0.05 2.60
C GLY A 36 -3.90 -0.94 2.60
N VAL A 37 -3.66 -2.24 2.69
CA VAL A 37 -4.68 -3.27 2.85
C VAL A 37 -4.47 -3.99 4.17
N VAL A 38 -5.49 -4.00 5.02
CA VAL A 38 -5.47 -4.64 6.33
C VAL A 38 -5.35 -6.16 6.14
N CYS A 39 -4.30 -6.77 6.69
CA CYS A 39 -4.04 -8.22 6.58
C CYS A 39 -4.34 -8.99 7.86
N ARG A 40 -4.55 -8.27 8.97
CA ARG A 40 -4.89 -8.80 10.29
C ARG A 40 -5.70 -7.75 11.02
N GLU A 41 -6.64 -8.20 11.84
CA GLU A 41 -7.44 -7.35 12.71
C GLU A 41 -6.55 -6.62 13.74
N PRO A 42 -6.94 -5.41 14.17
CA PRO A 42 -6.28 -4.70 15.26
C PRO A 42 -6.23 -5.55 16.53
N TYR A 43 -5.07 -5.56 17.20
CA TYR A 43 -4.90 -6.20 18.49
C TYR A 43 -4.06 -5.31 19.39
N SER A 44 -4.33 -5.38 20.70
CA SER A 44 -3.58 -4.62 21.69
C SER A 44 -2.23 -5.25 21.96
N LEU A 45 -1.20 -4.41 22.12
CA LEU A 45 0.14 -4.80 22.53
C LEU A 45 0.52 -4.02 23.78
N PRO A 46 1.13 -4.65 24.79
CA PRO A 46 1.63 -3.93 25.94
C PRO A 46 2.72 -2.95 25.49
N PHE A 47 2.64 -1.72 26.02
CA PHE A 47 3.67 -0.72 25.78
C PHE A 47 4.89 -1.04 26.67
N ILE A 48 5.97 -1.48 26.03
CA ILE A 48 7.24 -1.81 26.72
C ILE A 48 8.35 -0.94 26.11
N PRO A 49 8.83 0.10 26.82
CA PRO A 49 9.97 0.91 26.40
C PRO A 49 11.29 0.12 26.37
N PRO A 50 12.24 0.46 25.48
CA PRO A 50 12.18 1.53 24.48
C PRO A 50 11.57 1.04 23.15
N MET A 51 10.37 1.54 22.81
CA MET A 51 9.70 1.22 21.54
C MET A 51 9.77 2.42 20.60
N ARG A 52 10.21 2.19 19.35
CA ARG A 52 10.19 3.22 18.30
C ARG A 52 8.73 3.64 18.05
N ILE A 53 8.49 4.94 17.86
CA ILE A 53 7.15 5.46 17.53
C ILE A 53 6.64 4.71 16.31
N MET A 54 5.53 3.98 16.49
CA MET A 54 4.90 3.23 15.42
C MET A 54 4.07 4.18 14.55
N THR A 55 4.29 4.17 13.24
CA THR A 55 3.45 4.92 12.31
C THR A 55 2.02 4.40 12.37
N SER A 56 1.04 5.31 12.39
CA SER A 56 -0.38 4.97 12.45
C SER A 56 -1.05 5.13 11.09
N ILE A 57 -2.15 4.38 10.93
CA ILE A 57 -3.08 4.56 9.81
C ILE A 57 -3.73 5.95 9.95
N LEU A 58 -3.94 6.65 8.83
CA LEU A 58 -4.61 7.96 8.86
C LEU A 58 -6.12 7.78 9.07
N ARG A 59 -6.74 6.95 8.22
CA ARG A 59 -8.19 6.66 8.24
C ARG A 59 -8.54 5.54 7.25
N PRO A 60 -9.75 4.95 7.35
CA PRO A 60 -10.33 4.17 6.27
C PRO A 60 -10.39 4.95 4.96
N ALA A 61 -10.23 4.24 3.83
CA ALA A 61 -10.42 4.82 2.51
C ALA A 61 -11.91 5.10 2.27
N THR A 62 -12.21 6.24 1.67
CA THR A 62 -13.58 6.54 1.19
C THR A 62 -13.93 5.70 -0.04
N GLU A 63 -15.19 5.69 -0.44
CA GLU A 63 -15.61 4.99 -1.68
C GLU A 63 -14.93 5.55 -2.93
N ALA A 64 -14.79 6.87 -3.01
CA ALA A 64 -14.10 7.54 -4.11
C ALA A 64 -12.62 7.11 -4.17
N GLU A 65 -11.94 7.10 -3.02
CA GLU A 65 -10.55 6.62 -2.91
C GLU A 65 -10.44 5.14 -3.24
N THR A 66 -11.39 4.31 -2.81
CA THR A 66 -11.42 2.88 -3.13
C THR A 66 -11.48 2.64 -4.64
N THR A 67 -12.25 3.46 -5.36
CA THR A 67 -12.32 3.42 -6.83
C THR A 67 -10.98 3.80 -7.46
N VAL A 68 -10.30 4.84 -6.93
CA VAL A 68 -8.95 5.23 -7.37
C VAL A 68 -7.93 4.12 -7.09
N ILE A 69 -7.99 3.47 -5.92
CA ILE A 69 -7.14 2.33 -5.57
C ILE A 69 -7.29 1.21 -6.59
N ALA A 70 -8.53 0.80 -6.88
CA ALA A 70 -8.80 -0.27 -7.83
C ALA A 70 -8.27 0.05 -9.24
N ARG A 71 -8.44 1.30 -9.70
CA ARG A 71 -7.85 1.78 -10.95
C ARG A 71 -6.32 1.72 -10.93
N ASN A 72 -5.70 2.17 -9.84
CA ASN A 72 -4.24 2.19 -9.71
C ASN A 72 -3.64 0.78 -9.64
N GLU A 73 -4.32 -0.18 -9.02
CA GLU A 73 -3.95 -1.60 -9.03
C GLU A 73 -3.95 -2.17 -10.45
N ARG A 74 -4.98 -1.86 -11.26
CA ARG A 74 -5.05 -2.25 -12.67
C ARG A 74 -3.89 -1.67 -13.50
N ILE A 75 -3.70 -0.35 -13.44
CA ILE A 75 -2.60 0.33 -14.16
C ILE A 75 -1.25 -0.27 -13.79
N ALA A 76 -1.04 -0.57 -12.51
CA ALA A 76 0.21 -1.15 -12.07
C ALA A 76 0.40 -2.60 -12.55
N SER A 77 -0.67 -3.39 -12.65
CA SER A 77 -0.64 -4.73 -13.26
C SER A 77 -0.27 -4.64 -14.76
N ASP A 78 -0.93 -3.73 -15.49
CA ASP A 78 -0.69 -3.52 -16.92
C ASP A 78 0.75 -3.03 -17.15
N GLY A 79 1.25 -2.13 -16.30
CA GLY A 79 2.63 -1.65 -16.33
C GLY A 79 3.66 -2.76 -16.11
N ILE A 80 3.40 -3.71 -15.20
CA ILE A 80 4.28 -4.89 -15.01
C ILE A 80 4.31 -5.74 -16.28
N ALA A 81 3.14 -6.03 -16.86
CA ALA A 81 3.05 -6.84 -18.08
C ALA A 81 3.80 -6.17 -19.24
N TYR A 82 3.57 -4.87 -19.45
CA TYR A 82 4.25 -4.09 -20.48
C TYR A 82 5.77 -4.07 -20.31
N CYS A 83 6.26 -3.79 -19.10
CA CYS A 83 7.70 -3.76 -18.83
C CYS A 83 8.35 -5.14 -19.04
N ARG A 84 7.66 -6.22 -18.68
CA ARG A 84 8.14 -7.59 -18.91
C ARG A 84 8.25 -7.90 -20.41
N GLU A 85 7.19 -7.64 -21.17
CA GLU A 85 7.18 -7.85 -22.62
C GLU A 85 8.33 -7.10 -23.31
N ARG A 86 8.56 -5.84 -22.92
CA ARG A 86 9.65 -5.02 -23.47
C ARG A 86 11.03 -5.52 -23.06
N ALA A 87 11.20 -5.98 -21.83
CA ALA A 87 12.46 -6.56 -21.37
C ALA A 87 12.81 -7.82 -22.16
N GLU A 88 11.83 -8.70 -22.38
CA GLU A 88 11.98 -9.92 -23.17
C GLU A 88 12.32 -9.61 -24.63
N ALA A 89 11.60 -8.68 -25.25
CA ALA A 89 11.84 -8.27 -26.64
C ALA A 89 13.22 -7.66 -26.87
N LEU A 90 13.79 -7.01 -25.85
CA LEU A 90 15.12 -6.39 -25.89
C LEU A 90 16.24 -7.31 -25.39
N GLY A 91 15.93 -8.52 -24.93
CA GLY A 91 16.91 -9.44 -24.34
C GLY A 91 17.57 -8.90 -23.07
N LEU A 92 16.88 -8.00 -22.34
CA LEU A 92 17.43 -7.36 -21.14
C LEU A 92 17.08 -8.20 -19.89
N PRO A 93 18.09 -8.66 -19.12
CA PRO A 93 17.85 -9.39 -17.88
C PRO A 93 17.43 -8.43 -16.76
N LEU A 94 16.15 -8.01 -16.78
CA LEU A 94 15.58 -7.09 -15.80
C LEU A 94 14.79 -7.85 -14.73
N LYS A 95 15.03 -7.49 -13.47
CA LYS A 95 14.18 -7.91 -12.34
C LYS A 95 13.20 -6.79 -12.01
N MET A 96 11.92 -7.01 -12.29
CA MET A 96 10.86 -6.09 -11.87
C MET A 96 10.72 -6.14 -10.35
N VAL A 97 11.01 -5.02 -9.68
CA VAL A 97 10.93 -4.91 -8.21
C VAL A 97 9.54 -4.47 -7.78
N GLU A 98 9.07 -3.31 -8.26
CA GLU A 98 7.74 -2.77 -7.97
C GLU A 98 7.30 -1.82 -9.09
N VAL A 99 6.00 -1.82 -9.41
CA VAL A 99 5.37 -0.81 -10.27
C VAL A 99 4.16 -0.29 -9.52
N TYR A 100 4.01 1.01 -9.34
CA TYR A 100 2.85 1.60 -8.70
C TYR A 100 2.50 2.94 -9.34
N SER A 101 1.24 3.34 -9.22
CA SER A 101 0.78 4.67 -9.61
C SER A 101 0.78 5.59 -8.39
N SER A 102 1.15 6.86 -8.58
CA SER A 102 1.03 7.87 -7.52
C SER A 102 -0.45 8.06 -7.16
N PHE A 103 -0.74 8.18 -5.87
CA PHE A 103 -2.13 8.35 -5.44
C PHE A 103 -2.68 9.73 -5.79
N ARG A 104 -1.86 10.77 -5.61
CA ARG A 104 -2.16 12.11 -6.11
C ARG A 104 -1.72 12.22 -7.58
N ARG A 105 -2.56 12.83 -8.40
CA ARG A 105 -2.17 13.31 -9.72
C ARG A 105 -1.31 14.56 -9.51
N ARG A 106 -0.15 14.64 -10.17
CA ARG A 106 0.56 15.91 -10.29
C ARG A 106 -0.30 16.79 -11.20
N GLU A 107 -0.78 17.90 -10.66
CA GLU A 107 -1.39 18.99 -11.45
C GLU A 107 -0.30 19.74 -12.23
#